data_AF-A0A5B0VHE1-F1
#
_entry.id   AF-A0A5B0VHE1-F1
#
_cell.length_a   1.000
_cell.length_b   1.000
_cell.length_c   1.000
_cell.angle_alpha   90.00
_cell.angle_beta   90.00
_cell.angle_gamma   90.00
#
_symmetry.space_group_name_H-M   'P 1'
#
loop_
_entity.id
_entity.type
_entity.pdbx_description
1 polymer ?
#
loop_
_entity_poly.entity_id
_entity_poly.type
_entity_poly.pdbx_seq_one_letter_code
_entity_poly.pdbx_strand_id
1 'polypeptide(L)'
;MSCALRRALWVLACALAAVLCGFFPLGKVSVALWLCVILVIAIIAWWRTGRAMREMSHQDSVYCLLAALPAASWRQPVVLTCGESVTTLFAGEPLRITPQGCFICVPRQSEMSVLVEAIITARPDWCTQISVLLTLFPEQQQDQAVMTAQIREFRYQVACVAQLTACRTPVLIAGYLDGDISPWFELQAGRPMMTVCCEKHDAIGMNIWLTEGDTQPRVVRLQQAVAVAAWQRWMVENVLSECQSPDLTSQPCHPIAMAVRFLPQTPQANNLWTKCLIAHTTLPRISHSLSGAASVLPFPDAMLRLLPCHDGYSPRRRAVLWAIGLLTGFACLALTASAWNNQRLLRQIRSDLQHYHAISMEDGGAKVQAYHQLKRNVALLEKYHRDGEPVRLGLGLYLGDHLYAPLMDVINHAVLLPALSKKDKVLPQMLSLNSMSLFDVGQSRLKAGSAKVLVNALMDIKAKPGWLIVITGYTDSTGDTEKNRALSLARAEAVRDWLLQTSDIPLACFTVQGEGATRPVAT
;
A
#
# COMPACT_ATOMS: atom_id res chain seq x y z
N MET A 1 -10.89 6.09 -9.43
CA MET A 1 -10.41 5.11 -8.41
C MET A 1 -11.06 5.32 -7.04
N SER A 2 -11.91 4.38 -6.59
CA SER A 2 -12.57 4.40 -5.27
C SER A 2 -11.59 4.43 -4.07
N CYS A 3 -12.04 4.95 -2.92
CA CYS A 3 -11.27 4.95 -1.67
C CYS A 3 -10.76 3.57 -1.24
N ALA A 4 -11.55 2.49 -1.41
CA ALA A 4 -11.13 1.13 -1.08
C ALA A 4 -9.92 0.66 -1.93
N LEU A 5 -9.96 0.87 -3.24
CA LEU A 5 -8.84 0.56 -4.16
C LEU A 5 -7.59 1.39 -3.84
N ARG A 6 -7.74 2.68 -3.48
CA ARG A 6 -6.61 3.50 -3.05
C ARG A 6 -5.97 2.96 -1.76
N ARG A 7 -6.79 2.57 -0.78
CA ARG A 7 -6.30 1.94 0.46
C ARG A 7 -5.57 0.64 0.18
N ALA A 8 -6.12 -0.22 -0.68
CA ALA A 8 -5.47 -1.47 -1.07
C ALA A 8 -4.11 -1.24 -1.75
N LEU A 9 -4.00 -0.24 -2.64
CA LEU A 9 -2.73 0.11 -3.29
C LEU A 9 -1.71 0.69 -2.31
N TRP A 10 -2.14 1.51 -1.35
CA TRP A 10 -1.26 2.01 -0.29
C TRP A 10 -0.72 0.88 0.60
N VAL A 11 -1.60 -0.05 0.99
CA VAL A 11 -1.18 -1.23 1.76
C VAL A 11 -0.19 -2.08 0.95
N LEU A 12 -0.45 -2.30 -0.34
CA LEU A 12 0.47 -3.02 -1.23
C LEU A 12 1.82 -2.31 -1.34
N ALA A 13 1.84 -0.99 -1.55
CA ALA A 13 3.06 -0.21 -1.63
C ALA A 13 3.88 -0.27 -0.33
N CYS A 14 3.21 -0.13 0.82
CA CYS A 14 3.87 -0.23 2.13
C CYS A 14 4.42 -1.64 2.40
N ALA A 15 3.68 -2.69 2.02
CA ALA A 15 4.15 -4.07 2.14
C ALA A 15 5.39 -4.32 1.26
N LEU A 16 5.36 -3.87 -0.01
CA LEU A 16 6.52 -3.99 -0.91
C LEU A 16 7.73 -3.20 -0.40
N ALA A 17 7.53 -2.00 0.14
CA ALA A 17 8.60 -1.20 0.73
C ALA A 17 9.22 -1.88 1.96
N ALA A 18 8.40 -2.48 2.83
CA ALA A 18 8.87 -3.23 3.99
C ALA A 18 9.70 -4.45 3.59
N VAL A 19 9.29 -5.20 2.55
CA VAL A 19 10.08 -6.31 2.00
C VAL A 19 11.39 -5.80 1.41
N LEU A 20 11.38 -4.65 0.73
CA LEU A 20 12.57 -4.06 0.11
C LEU A 20 13.64 -3.69 1.14
N CYS A 21 13.26 -3.31 2.38
CA CYS A 21 14.23 -3.05 3.46
C CYS A 21 15.11 -4.28 3.78
N GLY A 22 14.63 -5.50 3.52
CA GLY A 22 15.40 -6.74 3.70
C GLY A 22 16.51 -6.95 2.67
N PHE A 23 16.46 -6.28 1.53
CA PHE A 23 17.47 -6.37 0.45
C PHE A 23 18.66 -5.44 0.68
N PHE A 24 18.50 -4.36 1.46
CA PHE A 24 19.58 -3.42 1.74
C PHE A 24 20.40 -3.85 2.96
N PRO A 25 21.72 -3.60 2.98
CA PRO A 25 22.60 -3.96 4.10
C PRO A 25 22.46 -2.96 5.26
N LEU A 26 21.25 -2.83 5.78
CA LEU A 26 20.89 -1.95 6.89
C LEU A 26 21.07 -2.68 8.23
N GLY A 27 21.50 -1.96 9.26
CA GLY A 27 21.53 -2.49 10.63
C GLY A 27 20.11 -2.73 11.16
N LYS A 28 19.95 -3.63 12.13
CA LYS A 28 18.62 -3.95 12.71
C LYS A 28 17.86 -2.71 13.20
N VAL A 29 18.58 -1.72 13.74
CA VAL A 29 18.01 -0.44 14.21
C VAL A 29 17.52 0.43 13.05
N SER A 30 18.28 0.52 11.95
CA SER A 30 17.86 1.34 10.81
C SER A 30 16.70 0.70 10.04
N VAL A 31 16.63 -0.64 9.98
CA VAL A 31 15.45 -1.34 9.45
C VAL A 31 14.20 -1.03 10.30
N ALA A 32 14.31 -1.08 11.62
CA ALA A 32 13.19 -0.75 12.51
C ALA A 32 12.71 0.70 12.33
N LEU A 33 13.63 1.65 12.16
CA LEU A 33 13.31 3.06 11.94
C LEU A 33 12.59 3.27 10.60
N TRP A 34 13.04 2.64 9.52
CA TRP A 34 12.36 2.70 8.22
C TRP A 34 10.98 2.06 8.24
N LEU A 35 10.79 0.94 8.94
CA LEU A 35 9.47 0.33 9.11
C LEU A 35 8.50 1.25 9.88
N CYS A 36 8.98 1.96 10.91
CA CYS A 36 8.17 2.96 11.61
C CYS A 36 7.74 4.11 10.70
N VAL A 37 8.65 4.62 9.85
CA VAL A 37 8.33 5.67 8.87
C VAL A 37 7.27 5.19 7.88
N ILE A 38 7.40 3.97 7.35
CA ILE A 38 6.42 3.38 6.43
C ILE A 38 5.05 3.24 7.10
N LEU A 39 5.00 2.82 8.37
CA LEU A 39 3.76 2.71 9.14
C LEU A 39 3.09 4.08 9.34
N VAL A 40 3.86 5.11 9.67
CA VAL A 40 3.33 6.48 9.83
C VAL A 40 2.74 7.00 8.52
N ILE A 41 3.42 6.77 7.39
CA ILE A 41 2.91 7.15 6.05
C ILE A 41 1.60 6.42 5.75
N ALA A 42 1.51 5.13 6.07
CA ALA A 42 0.28 4.34 5.89
C ALA A 42 -0.88 4.90 6.74
N ILE A 43 -0.62 5.24 8.00
CA ILE A 43 -1.62 5.83 8.90
C ILE A 43 -2.09 7.19 8.38
N ILE A 44 -1.18 8.06 7.94
CA ILE A 44 -1.53 9.37 7.39
C ILE A 44 -2.38 9.22 6.11
N ALA A 45 -2.00 8.32 5.21
CA ALA A 45 -2.76 8.05 3.98
C ALA A 45 -4.15 7.49 4.30
N TRP A 46 -4.25 6.58 5.27
CA TRP A 46 -5.52 6.04 5.74
C TRP A 46 -6.43 7.13 6.34
N TRP A 47 -5.86 8.01 7.17
CA TRP A 47 -6.59 9.12 7.79
C TRP A 47 -7.08 10.14 6.78
N ARG A 48 -6.24 10.54 5.82
CA ARG A 48 -6.62 11.49 4.76
C ARG A 48 -7.74 10.95 3.88
N THR A 49 -7.69 9.65 3.52
CA THR A 49 -8.78 9.01 2.76
C THR A 49 -10.05 8.78 3.58
N GLY A 50 -9.97 8.80 4.92
CA GLY A 50 -11.11 8.66 5.82
C GLY A 50 -11.79 9.99 6.19
N ARG A 51 -11.03 11.07 6.37
CA ARG A 51 -11.57 12.40 6.72
C ARG A 51 -12.43 13.01 5.62
N ALA A 52 -11.98 12.96 4.37
CA ALA A 52 -12.74 13.48 3.22
C ALA A 52 -14.15 12.88 3.11
N MET A 53 -14.32 11.62 3.52
CA MET A 53 -15.64 10.96 3.50
C MET A 53 -16.46 11.21 4.77
N ARG A 54 -15.82 11.50 5.91
CA ARG A 54 -16.49 11.72 7.20
C ARG A 54 -17.01 13.14 7.37
N GLU A 55 -16.30 14.16 6.90
CA GLU A 55 -16.74 15.55 7.00
C GLU A 55 -17.99 15.82 6.12
N MET A 56 -18.14 15.11 5.00
CA MET A 56 -19.29 15.24 4.10
C MET A 56 -20.51 14.38 4.50
N SER A 57 -20.35 13.47 5.47
CA SER A 57 -21.37 12.49 5.89
C SER A 57 -22.37 13.03 6.93
N HIS A 58 -22.28 14.31 7.31
CA HIS A 58 -23.16 14.92 8.32
C HIS A 58 -24.53 15.38 7.78
N GLN A 59 -24.78 15.24 6.47
CA GLN A 59 -26.05 15.59 5.84
C GLN A 59 -26.77 14.31 5.37
N ASP A 60 -27.85 13.91 6.04
CA ASP A 60 -28.57 12.64 5.77
C ASP A 60 -28.98 12.49 4.29
N SER A 61 -29.26 13.60 3.59
CA SER A 61 -29.59 13.60 2.17
C SER A 61 -28.44 13.13 1.27
N VAL A 62 -27.19 13.46 1.62
CA VAL A 62 -26.01 13.05 0.86
C VAL A 62 -25.75 11.56 1.02
N TYR A 63 -25.97 11.02 2.22
CA TYR A 63 -25.83 9.59 2.47
C TYR A 63 -26.85 8.76 1.68
N CYS A 64 -28.13 9.17 1.70
CA CYS A 64 -29.19 8.52 0.92
C CYS A 64 -28.88 8.57 -0.59
N LEU A 65 -28.41 9.71 -1.10
CA LEU A 65 -28.00 9.83 -2.49
C LEU A 65 -26.83 8.89 -2.82
N LEU A 66 -25.76 8.88 -2.02
CA LEU A 66 -24.58 8.04 -2.23
C LEU A 66 -24.92 6.54 -2.19
N ALA A 67 -25.89 6.14 -1.35
CA ALA A 67 -26.39 4.78 -1.29
C ALA A 67 -27.23 4.39 -2.52
N ALA A 68 -27.99 5.34 -3.06
CA ALA A 68 -28.84 5.14 -4.25
C ALA A 68 -28.07 5.20 -5.59
N LEU A 69 -26.79 5.63 -5.57
CA LEU A 69 -26.00 5.78 -6.79
C LEU A 69 -25.86 4.45 -7.58
N PRO A 70 -25.90 4.51 -8.92
CA PRO A 70 -25.64 3.36 -9.77
C PRO A 70 -24.31 2.63 -9.48
N ALA A 71 -24.25 1.39 -9.95
CA ALA A 71 -23.08 0.54 -9.81
C ALA A 71 -21.80 1.22 -10.31
N ALA A 72 -20.64 0.82 -9.77
CA ALA A 72 -19.33 1.38 -10.14
C ALA A 72 -18.98 1.21 -11.64
N SER A 73 -19.71 0.35 -12.35
CA SER A 73 -19.60 0.09 -13.79
C SER A 73 -20.46 1.00 -14.66
N TRP A 74 -21.20 1.95 -14.08
CA TRP A 74 -22.01 2.90 -14.83
C TRP A 74 -21.15 3.76 -15.76
N ARG A 75 -21.57 3.85 -17.03
CA ARG A 75 -20.86 4.59 -18.10
C ARG A 75 -21.73 5.61 -18.82
N GLN A 76 -23.03 5.62 -18.52
CA GLN A 76 -23.98 6.56 -19.13
C GLN A 76 -23.84 7.93 -18.46
N PRO A 77 -24.30 9.01 -19.12
CA PRO A 77 -24.27 10.36 -18.57
C PRO A 77 -24.92 10.45 -17.18
N VAL A 78 -24.34 11.30 -16.33
CA VAL A 78 -24.86 11.62 -15.00
C VAL A 78 -25.26 13.09 -15.00
N VAL A 79 -26.55 13.36 -14.87
CA VAL A 79 -27.14 14.68 -15.05
C VAL A 79 -27.66 15.22 -13.72
N LEU A 80 -27.03 16.27 -13.22
CA LEU A 80 -27.50 17.02 -12.06
C LEU A 80 -28.64 17.93 -12.52
N THR A 81 -29.84 17.68 -12.00
CA THR A 81 -31.03 18.44 -12.39
C THR A 81 -31.36 19.44 -11.29
N CYS A 82 -31.42 20.71 -11.65
CA CYS A 82 -31.80 21.80 -10.76
C CYS A 82 -32.75 22.77 -11.45
N GLY A 83 -33.33 23.69 -10.68
CA GLY A 83 -34.23 24.71 -11.19
C GLY A 83 -35.59 24.63 -10.54
N GLU A 84 -36.60 25.07 -11.27
CA GLU A 84 -37.96 25.18 -10.80
C GLU A 84 -38.66 23.82 -10.79
N SER A 85 -39.51 23.59 -9.79
CA SER A 85 -40.34 22.37 -9.72
C SER A 85 -39.54 21.06 -9.83
N VAL A 86 -38.26 21.05 -9.44
CA VAL A 86 -37.42 19.85 -9.55
C VAL A 86 -37.87 18.75 -8.58
N THR A 87 -38.35 19.10 -7.40
CA THR A 87 -38.85 18.13 -6.42
C THR A 87 -40.11 17.42 -6.92
N THR A 88 -40.98 18.11 -7.66
CA THR A 88 -42.18 17.53 -8.27
C THR A 88 -41.81 16.69 -9.50
N LEU A 89 -40.82 17.10 -10.29
CA LEU A 89 -40.28 16.31 -11.41
C LEU A 89 -39.76 14.94 -10.95
N PHE A 90 -39.11 14.87 -9.77
CA PHE A 90 -38.59 13.62 -9.20
C PHE A 90 -39.56 12.89 -8.27
N ALA A 91 -40.77 13.41 -8.03
CA ALA A 91 -41.75 12.86 -7.10
C ALA A 91 -41.17 12.55 -5.69
N GLY A 92 -40.19 13.34 -5.24
CA GLY A 92 -39.52 13.16 -3.94
C GLY A 92 -38.35 12.17 -3.91
N GLU A 93 -38.06 11.47 -5.02
CA GLU A 93 -36.90 10.58 -5.11
C GLU A 93 -35.59 11.35 -5.35
N PRO A 94 -34.46 10.94 -4.75
CA PRO A 94 -33.17 11.63 -4.95
C PRO A 94 -32.57 11.38 -6.34
N LEU A 95 -33.02 10.32 -7.02
CA LEU A 95 -32.41 9.82 -8.25
C LEU A 95 -33.45 9.17 -9.18
N ARG A 96 -33.28 9.37 -10.48
CA ARG A 96 -33.97 8.62 -11.54
C ARG A 96 -32.96 7.97 -12.47
N ILE A 97 -33.05 6.65 -12.63
CA ILE A 97 -32.18 5.87 -13.51
C ILE A 97 -32.94 5.49 -14.77
N THR A 98 -32.37 5.79 -15.94
CA THR A 98 -32.87 5.34 -17.25
C THR A 98 -31.79 4.56 -17.99
N PRO A 99 -32.13 3.78 -19.04
CA PRO A 99 -31.12 3.06 -19.83
C PRO A 99 -30.09 4.00 -20.49
N GLN A 100 -30.47 5.26 -20.73
CA GLN A 100 -29.66 6.26 -21.43
C GLN A 100 -28.89 7.18 -20.48
N GLY A 101 -29.15 7.17 -19.18
CA GLY A 101 -28.52 8.11 -18.24
C GLY A 101 -29.13 8.10 -16.85
N CYS A 102 -28.54 8.90 -15.97
CA CYS A 102 -28.87 8.95 -14.56
C CYS A 102 -29.12 10.40 -14.17
N PHE A 103 -30.33 10.75 -13.76
CA PHE A 103 -30.68 12.09 -13.29
C PHE A 103 -30.63 12.15 -11.76
N ILE A 104 -29.92 13.13 -11.22
CA ILE A 104 -29.80 13.40 -9.79
C ILE A 104 -30.58 14.66 -9.45
N CYS A 105 -31.45 14.60 -8.44
CA CYS A 105 -32.18 15.76 -7.98
C CYS A 105 -31.28 16.68 -7.15
N VAL A 106 -31.22 17.96 -7.50
CA VAL A 106 -30.56 19.01 -6.73
C VAL A 106 -31.63 20.00 -6.26
N PRO A 107 -32.14 19.87 -5.02
CA PRO A 107 -33.27 20.67 -4.55
C PRO A 107 -32.99 22.17 -4.51
N ARG A 108 -31.75 22.56 -4.16
CA ARG A 108 -31.29 23.95 -4.14
C ARG A 108 -30.06 24.08 -5.02
N GLN A 109 -30.06 25.07 -5.92
CA GLN A 109 -28.92 25.32 -6.83
C GLN A 109 -27.60 25.50 -6.06
N SER A 110 -27.64 26.11 -4.87
CA SER A 110 -26.49 26.32 -3.98
C SER A 110 -25.85 25.02 -3.46
N GLU A 111 -26.59 23.90 -3.42
CA GLU A 111 -26.07 22.61 -2.95
C GLU A 111 -25.34 21.83 -4.06
N MET A 112 -25.39 22.29 -5.31
CA MET A 112 -24.86 21.56 -6.45
C MET A 112 -23.36 21.28 -6.31
N SER A 113 -22.57 22.28 -5.91
CA SER A 113 -21.13 22.13 -5.71
C SER A 113 -20.79 21.11 -4.61
N VAL A 114 -21.51 21.15 -3.48
CA VAL A 114 -21.34 20.21 -2.36
C VAL A 114 -21.69 18.78 -2.77
N LEU A 115 -22.79 18.59 -3.51
CA LEU A 115 -23.20 17.28 -4.01
C LEU A 115 -22.19 16.72 -5.01
N VAL A 116 -21.67 17.56 -5.91
CA VAL A 116 -20.63 17.16 -6.88
C VAL A 116 -19.36 16.74 -6.18
N GLU A 117 -18.90 17.50 -5.19
CA GLU A 117 -17.72 17.15 -4.43
C GLU A 117 -17.88 15.80 -3.71
N ALA A 118 -19.07 15.54 -3.14
CA ALA A 118 -19.37 14.25 -2.51
C ALA A 118 -19.40 13.10 -3.54
N ILE A 119 -20.03 13.31 -4.70
CA ILE A 119 -20.10 12.33 -5.79
C ILE A 119 -18.70 12.03 -6.32
N ILE A 120 -17.87 13.03 -6.59
CA ILE A 120 -16.49 12.85 -7.07
C ILE A 120 -15.64 12.15 -6.03
N THR A 121 -15.83 12.45 -4.74
CA THR A 121 -15.11 11.77 -3.65
C THR A 121 -15.44 10.27 -3.61
N ALA A 122 -16.72 9.92 -3.79
CA ALA A 122 -17.16 8.53 -3.85
C ALA A 122 -16.82 7.84 -5.18
N ARG A 123 -16.95 8.56 -6.30
CA ARG A 123 -16.87 8.10 -7.70
C ARG A 123 -16.00 9.05 -8.53
N PRO A 124 -14.66 9.07 -8.34
CA PRO A 124 -13.79 10.01 -9.04
C PRO A 124 -13.64 9.74 -10.55
N ASP A 125 -14.21 8.64 -11.05
CA ASP A 125 -14.21 8.34 -12.49
C ASP A 125 -15.41 9.02 -13.20
N TRP A 126 -16.33 9.64 -12.46
CA TRP A 126 -17.48 10.34 -13.03
C TRP A 126 -17.20 11.81 -13.37
N CYS A 127 -16.01 12.35 -13.08
CA CYS A 127 -15.69 13.75 -13.35
C CYS A 127 -16.00 14.19 -14.79
N THR A 128 -15.84 13.30 -15.78
CA THR A 128 -16.12 13.60 -17.19
C THR A 128 -17.53 13.21 -17.64
N GLN A 129 -18.31 12.53 -16.80
CA GLN A 129 -19.70 12.10 -17.06
C GLN A 129 -20.72 13.10 -16.51
N ILE A 130 -20.31 13.94 -15.55
CA ILE A 130 -21.16 14.90 -14.88
C ILE A 130 -21.57 15.99 -15.87
N SER A 131 -22.87 16.15 -16.02
CA SER A 131 -23.55 17.18 -16.81
C SER A 131 -24.61 17.85 -15.94
N VAL A 132 -25.06 19.03 -16.33
CA VAL A 132 -26.04 19.81 -15.56
C VAL A 132 -27.25 20.11 -16.43
N LEU A 133 -28.45 19.95 -15.88
CA LEU A 133 -29.73 20.27 -16.49
C LEU A 133 -30.44 21.34 -15.67
N LEU A 134 -30.73 22.47 -16.31
CA LEU A 134 -31.59 23.52 -15.75
C LEU A 134 -33.03 23.31 -16.21
N THR A 135 -33.96 23.27 -15.27
CA THR A 135 -35.40 23.19 -15.52
C THR A 135 -36.05 24.56 -15.31
N LEU A 136 -36.81 25.02 -16.30
CA LEU A 136 -37.45 26.34 -16.33
C LEU A 136 -38.95 26.19 -16.58
N PHE A 137 -39.75 26.96 -15.85
CA PHE A 137 -41.20 27.07 -16.04
C PHE A 137 -41.52 28.56 -16.27
N PRO A 138 -41.34 29.08 -17.50
CA PRO A 138 -41.47 30.51 -17.79
C PRO A 138 -42.81 31.13 -17.34
N GLU A 139 -43.86 30.32 -17.29
CA GLU A 139 -45.21 30.72 -16.87
C GLU A 139 -45.43 30.80 -15.35
N GLN A 140 -44.44 30.37 -14.57
CA GLN A 140 -44.41 30.47 -13.11
C GLN A 140 -43.53 31.64 -12.63
N GLN A 141 -42.88 32.36 -13.54
CA GLN A 141 -42.02 33.49 -13.21
C GLN A 141 -42.76 34.82 -13.37
N GLN A 142 -42.77 35.67 -12.33
CA GLN A 142 -43.40 37.00 -12.37
C GLN A 142 -42.41 38.17 -12.44
N ASP A 143 -41.21 37.97 -11.88
CA ASP A 143 -40.20 39.02 -11.69
C ASP A 143 -38.92 38.68 -12.46
N GLN A 144 -38.55 39.59 -13.38
CA GLN A 144 -37.37 39.44 -14.23
C GLN A 144 -36.07 39.47 -13.41
N ALA A 145 -35.98 40.28 -12.35
CA ALA A 145 -34.77 40.38 -11.55
C ALA A 145 -34.49 39.07 -10.78
N VAL A 146 -35.55 38.43 -10.28
CA VAL A 146 -35.46 37.12 -9.59
C VAL A 146 -34.99 36.04 -10.56
N MET A 147 -35.57 35.96 -11.75
CA MET A 147 -35.17 35.00 -12.77
C MET A 147 -33.72 35.22 -13.20
N THR A 148 -33.32 36.47 -13.45
CA THR A 148 -31.92 36.81 -13.76
C THR A 148 -30.96 36.40 -12.64
N ALA A 149 -31.32 36.64 -11.38
CA ALA A 149 -30.52 36.21 -10.23
C ALA A 149 -30.38 34.68 -10.16
N GLN A 150 -31.45 33.92 -10.43
CA GLN A 150 -31.42 32.46 -10.47
C GLN A 150 -30.52 31.93 -11.60
N ILE A 151 -30.56 32.53 -12.79
CA ILE A 151 -29.70 32.14 -13.92
C ILE A 151 -28.23 32.44 -13.61
N ARG A 152 -27.95 33.57 -12.94
CA ARG A 152 -26.60 33.93 -12.50
C ARG A 152 -26.06 32.98 -11.43
N GLU A 153 -26.89 32.61 -10.45
CA GLU A 153 -26.55 31.60 -9.45
C GLU A 153 -26.26 30.25 -10.10
N PHE A 154 -27.14 29.81 -11.01
CA PHE A 154 -26.93 28.59 -11.80
C PHE A 154 -25.58 28.61 -12.53
N ARG A 155 -25.26 29.70 -13.23
CA ARG A 155 -23.98 29.89 -13.92
C ARG A 155 -22.79 29.81 -12.96
N TYR A 156 -22.87 30.48 -11.81
CA TYR A 156 -21.83 30.42 -10.78
C TYR A 156 -21.58 28.98 -10.32
N GLN A 157 -22.65 28.25 -10.00
CA GLN A 157 -22.54 26.87 -9.55
C GLN A 157 -22.01 25.94 -10.65
N VAL A 158 -22.38 26.13 -11.92
CA VAL A 158 -21.79 25.39 -13.05
C VAL A 158 -20.28 25.66 -13.16
N ALA A 159 -19.83 26.90 -12.93
CA ALA A 159 -18.41 27.21 -12.90
C ALA A 159 -17.68 26.51 -11.75
N CYS A 160 -18.29 26.43 -10.56
CA CYS A 160 -17.77 25.65 -9.44
C CYS A 160 -17.67 24.15 -9.78
N VAL A 161 -18.69 23.58 -10.42
CA VAL A 161 -18.67 22.18 -10.87
C VAL A 161 -17.56 21.93 -11.90
N ALA A 162 -17.36 22.86 -12.84
CA ALA A 162 -16.27 22.77 -13.81
C ALA A 162 -14.88 22.82 -13.15
N GLN A 163 -14.73 23.62 -12.08
CA GLN A 163 -13.50 23.67 -11.29
C GLN A 163 -13.26 22.36 -10.52
N LEU A 164 -14.29 21.81 -9.88
CA LEU A 164 -14.20 20.55 -9.12
C LEU A 164 -13.90 19.34 -10.02
N THR A 165 -14.49 19.30 -11.21
CA THR A 165 -14.29 18.21 -12.19
C THR A 165 -13.03 18.38 -13.05
N ALA A 166 -12.42 19.57 -13.03
CA ALA A 166 -11.35 20.00 -13.96
C ALA A 166 -11.73 19.80 -15.44
N CYS A 167 -13.03 19.81 -15.75
CA CYS A 167 -13.59 19.55 -17.08
C CYS A 167 -14.65 20.60 -17.39
N ARG A 168 -14.84 20.92 -18.67
CA ARG A 168 -15.99 21.72 -19.09
C ARG A 168 -17.26 20.91 -18.85
N THR A 169 -18.14 21.44 -18.01
CA THR A 169 -19.40 20.77 -17.67
C THR A 169 -20.43 20.99 -18.77
N PRO A 170 -20.94 19.94 -19.42
CA PRO A 170 -22.05 20.04 -20.36
C PRO A 170 -23.29 20.60 -19.67
N VAL A 171 -23.92 21.61 -20.27
CA VAL A 171 -25.16 22.22 -19.76
C VAL A 171 -26.31 21.97 -20.72
N LEU A 172 -27.44 21.53 -20.19
CA LEU A 172 -28.72 21.40 -20.88
C LEU A 172 -29.75 22.30 -20.22
N ILE A 173 -30.74 22.76 -20.99
CA ILE A 173 -31.89 23.50 -20.45
C ILE A 173 -33.18 22.83 -20.94
N ALA A 174 -34.11 22.57 -20.03
CA ALA A 174 -35.45 22.06 -20.33
C ALA A 174 -36.51 23.06 -19.87
N GLY A 175 -37.33 23.52 -20.80
CA GLY A 175 -38.49 24.38 -20.57
C GLY A 175 -39.80 23.60 -20.59
N TYR A 176 -40.72 23.98 -19.73
CA TYR A 176 -42.09 23.48 -19.71
C TYR A 176 -43.07 24.64 -19.87
N LEU A 177 -44.01 24.51 -20.81
CA LEU A 177 -45.04 25.50 -21.10
C LEU A 177 -46.43 24.86 -21.07
N ASP A 178 -47.45 25.64 -20.73
CA ASP A 178 -48.84 25.21 -20.87
C ASP A 178 -49.22 24.97 -22.33
N GLY A 179 -49.98 23.91 -22.56
CA GLY A 179 -50.52 23.55 -23.86
C GLY A 179 -50.85 22.08 -23.97
N ASP A 180 -51.34 21.70 -25.15
CA ASP A 180 -51.62 20.30 -25.45
C ASP A 180 -50.33 19.49 -25.48
N ILE A 181 -50.42 18.24 -25.01
CA ILE A 181 -49.27 17.35 -24.85
C ILE A 181 -48.50 17.24 -26.18
N SER A 182 -47.25 17.69 -26.16
CA SER A 182 -46.38 17.70 -27.33
C SER A 182 -45.20 16.73 -27.22
N PRO A 183 -44.53 16.39 -28.33
CA PRO A 183 -43.17 15.87 -28.28
C PRO A 183 -42.20 16.92 -27.71
N TRP A 184 -40.95 16.52 -27.46
CA TRP A 184 -39.88 17.44 -27.11
C TRP A 184 -39.38 18.18 -28.35
N PHE A 185 -39.33 19.51 -28.30
CA PHE A 185 -38.71 20.34 -29.34
C PHE A 185 -37.31 20.72 -28.87
N GLU A 186 -36.28 20.36 -29.62
CA GLU A 186 -34.88 20.50 -29.24
C GLU A 186 -34.13 21.44 -30.18
N LEU A 187 -33.37 22.36 -29.60
CA LEU A 187 -32.44 23.26 -30.28
C LEU A 187 -31.02 22.98 -29.78
N GLN A 188 -30.17 22.48 -30.68
CA GLN A 188 -28.77 22.22 -30.39
C GLN A 188 -27.90 23.45 -30.69
N ALA A 189 -26.88 23.67 -29.87
CA ALA A 189 -25.87 24.70 -30.13
C ALA A 189 -25.19 24.45 -31.49
N GLY A 190 -25.10 25.50 -32.31
CA GLY A 190 -24.52 25.43 -33.66
C GLY A 190 -25.44 24.89 -34.75
N ARG A 191 -26.67 24.46 -34.41
CA ARG A 191 -27.69 24.10 -35.41
C ARG A 191 -28.82 25.14 -35.41
N PRO A 192 -29.12 25.80 -36.54
CA PRO A 192 -30.14 26.84 -36.59
C PRO A 192 -31.57 26.27 -36.61
N MET A 193 -31.74 25.00 -36.96
CA MET A 193 -33.06 24.38 -37.14
C MET A 193 -33.44 23.51 -35.95
N MET A 194 -34.65 23.74 -35.43
CA MET A 194 -35.27 22.97 -34.36
C MET A 194 -35.56 21.54 -34.82
N THR A 195 -35.30 20.57 -33.94
CA THR A 195 -35.65 19.17 -34.15
C THR A 195 -36.78 18.75 -33.21
N VAL A 196 -37.58 17.78 -33.64
CA VAL A 196 -38.70 17.22 -32.88
C VAL A 196 -38.30 15.81 -32.47
N CYS A 197 -38.25 15.57 -31.16
CA CYS A 197 -37.94 14.28 -30.59
C CYS A 197 -39.22 13.57 -30.19
N CYS A 198 -39.61 12.60 -31.01
CA CYS A 198 -40.72 11.70 -30.73
C CYS A 198 -40.22 10.53 -29.86
N GLU A 199 -40.98 10.11 -28.85
CA GLU A 199 -40.57 9.07 -27.89
C GLU A 199 -40.26 7.69 -28.54
N LYS A 200 -40.70 7.45 -29.78
CA LYS A 200 -40.55 6.17 -30.49
C LYS A 200 -39.79 6.25 -31.82
N HIS A 201 -39.39 7.44 -32.27
CA HIS A 201 -38.77 7.65 -33.59
C HIS A 201 -37.53 8.52 -33.46
N ASP A 202 -36.64 8.42 -34.44
CA ASP A 202 -35.48 9.31 -34.54
C ASP A 202 -35.89 10.78 -34.60
N ALA A 203 -34.99 11.68 -34.19
CA ALA A 203 -35.27 13.10 -34.18
C ALA A 203 -35.51 13.62 -35.62
N ILE A 204 -36.64 14.26 -35.84
CA ILE A 204 -37.06 14.75 -37.16
C ILE A 204 -36.91 16.27 -37.21
N GLY A 205 -36.61 16.86 -38.37
CA GLY A 205 -36.61 18.31 -38.53
C GLY A 205 -38.02 18.90 -38.38
N MET A 206 -38.13 20.08 -37.75
CA MET A 206 -39.41 20.78 -37.57
C MET A 206 -40.16 20.99 -38.90
N ASN A 207 -39.44 21.26 -39.98
CA ASN A 207 -40.00 21.41 -41.33
C ASN A 207 -40.74 20.15 -41.82
N ILE A 208 -40.19 18.96 -41.58
CA ILE A 208 -40.78 17.69 -41.99
C ILE A 208 -41.98 17.37 -41.08
N TRP A 209 -41.81 17.57 -39.77
CA TRP A 209 -42.87 17.34 -38.79
C TRP A 209 -44.13 18.19 -39.05
N LEU A 210 -43.95 19.43 -39.54
CA LEU A 210 -45.07 20.31 -39.92
C LEU A 210 -45.84 19.81 -41.15
N THR A 211 -45.19 19.07 -42.05
CA THR A 211 -45.80 18.58 -43.30
C THR A 211 -46.49 17.23 -43.16
N GLU A 212 -46.15 16.45 -42.13
CA GLU A 212 -46.73 15.12 -41.88
C GLU A 212 -48.15 15.19 -41.28
N GLY A 213 -49.05 14.32 -41.74
CA GLY A 213 -50.41 14.14 -41.20
C GLY A 213 -51.53 14.90 -41.92
N ASP A 214 -52.77 14.71 -41.44
CA ASP A 214 -54.01 15.31 -41.95
C ASP A 214 -54.19 16.80 -41.58
N THR A 215 -55.24 17.46 -42.09
CA THR A 215 -55.48 18.91 -41.92
C THR A 215 -55.64 19.36 -40.46
N GLN A 216 -56.38 18.61 -39.64
CA GLN A 216 -56.59 18.94 -38.22
C GLN A 216 -55.30 18.90 -37.36
N PRO A 217 -54.51 17.81 -37.36
CA PRO A 217 -53.26 17.79 -36.61
C PRO A 217 -52.25 18.83 -37.14
N ARG A 218 -52.26 19.18 -38.43
CA ARG A 218 -51.39 20.25 -38.97
C ARG A 218 -51.64 21.61 -38.34
N VAL A 219 -52.90 21.97 -38.02
CA VAL A 219 -53.21 23.25 -37.37
C VAL A 219 -52.60 23.32 -35.97
N VAL A 220 -52.76 22.25 -35.18
CA VAL A 220 -52.18 22.16 -33.82
C VAL A 220 -50.66 22.20 -33.87
N ARG A 221 -50.05 21.48 -34.81
CA ARG A 221 -48.59 21.49 -35.01
C ARG A 221 -48.08 22.88 -35.40
N LEU A 222 -48.82 23.62 -36.23
CA LEU A 222 -48.48 24.99 -36.61
C LEU A 222 -48.53 25.93 -35.40
N GLN A 223 -49.58 25.83 -34.56
CA GLN A 223 -49.68 26.61 -33.32
C GLN A 223 -48.51 26.32 -32.37
N GLN A 224 -48.19 25.04 -32.17
CA GLN A 224 -47.03 24.62 -31.37
C GLN A 224 -45.72 25.16 -31.95
N ALA A 225 -45.53 25.11 -33.28
CA ALA A 225 -44.32 25.63 -33.91
C ALA A 225 -44.18 27.17 -33.74
N VAL A 226 -45.28 27.92 -33.81
CA VAL A 226 -45.27 29.36 -33.54
C VAL A 226 -44.91 29.64 -32.07
N ALA A 227 -45.49 28.89 -31.13
CA ALA A 227 -45.17 29.00 -29.71
C ALA A 227 -43.70 28.65 -29.43
N VAL A 228 -43.17 27.59 -30.06
CA VAL A 228 -41.75 27.18 -29.95
C VAL A 228 -40.82 28.26 -30.51
N ALA A 229 -41.17 28.90 -31.63
CA ALA A 229 -40.38 29.98 -32.20
C ALA A 229 -40.34 31.21 -31.27
N ALA A 230 -41.50 31.57 -30.68
CA ALA A 230 -41.57 32.62 -29.67
C ALA A 230 -40.74 32.25 -28.42
N TRP A 231 -40.78 30.99 -27.99
CA TRP A 231 -40.03 30.49 -26.84
C TRP A 231 -38.53 30.54 -27.08
N GLN A 232 -38.08 30.10 -28.26
CA GLN A 232 -36.69 30.19 -28.68
C GLN A 232 -36.17 31.62 -28.58
N ARG A 233 -36.95 32.59 -29.05
CA ARG A 233 -36.59 34.02 -28.97
C ARG A 233 -36.48 34.48 -27.53
N TRP A 234 -37.47 34.17 -26.69
CA TRP A 234 -37.46 34.53 -25.27
C TRP A 234 -36.26 33.93 -24.53
N MET A 235 -35.92 32.67 -24.83
CA MET A 235 -34.76 31.98 -24.27
C MET A 235 -33.43 32.66 -24.65
N VAL A 236 -33.30 33.10 -25.90
CA VAL A 236 -32.10 33.82 -26.36
C VAL A 236 -31.96 35.16 -25.62
N GLU A 237 -33.04 35.93 -25.55
CA GLU A 237 -33.04 37.28 -25.00
C GLU A 237 -32.87 37.30 -23.47
N ASN A 238 -33.48 36.36 -22.74
CA ASN A 238 -33.57 36.40 -21.28
C ASN A 238 -32.71 35.38 -20.54
N VAL A 239 -32.39 34.24 -21.17
CA VAL A 239 -31.66 33.15 -20.51
C VAL A 239 -30.25 33.01 -21.05
N LEU A 240 -30.10 32.84 -22.38
CA LEU A 240 -28.78 32.66 -22.99
C LEU A 240 -27.90 33.91 -22.88
N SER A 241 -28.48 35.10 -22.97
CA SER A 241 -27.78 36.37 -22.78
C SER A 241 -27.07 36.44 -21.41
N GLU A 242 -27.75 36.05 -20.33
CA GLU A 242 -27.19 36.02 -18.97
C GLU A 242 -26.18 34.86 -18.77
N CYS A 243 -26.46 33.70 -19.36
CA CYS A 243 -25.54 32.56 -19.37
C CYS A 243 -24.19 32.90 -20.04
N GLN A 244 -24.22 33.64 -21.14
CA GLN A 244 -23.07 33.92 -21.99
C GLN A 244 -22.45 35.31 -21.75
N SER A 245 -23.03 36.14 -20.90
CA SER A 245 -22.57 37.51 -20.66
C SER A 245 -21.11 37.54 -20.17
N PRO A 246 -20.20 38.27 -20.85
CA PRO A 246 -18.80 38.37 -20.44
C PRO A 246 -18.59 39.27 -19.21
N ASP A 247 -19.59 40.08 -18.84
CA ASP A 247 -19.46 41.14 -17.84
C ASP A 247 -19.56 40.66 -16.38
N LEU A 248 -19.87 39.37 -16.18
CA LEU A 248 -20.01 38.74 -14.87
C LEU A 248 -18.70 38.04 -14.46
N THR A 249 -18.42 38.02 -13.14
CA THR A 249 -17.18 37.49 -12.57
C THR A 249 -16.99 35.97 -12.76
N SER A 250 -18.08 35.22 -12.87
CA SER A 250 -18.07 33.77 -13.14
C SER A 250 -17.78 33.47 -14.62
N GLN A 251 -17.20 32.32 -14.96
CA GLN A 251 -17.02 31.93 -16.37
C GLN A 251 -18.37 31.83 -17.11
N PRO A 252 -18.43 32.21 -18.41
CA PRO A 252 -19.64 32.06 -19.20
C PRO A 252 -19.99 30.58 -19.38
N CYS A 253 -21.28 30.25 -19.30
CA CYS A 253 -21.78 28.91 -19.56
C CYS A 253 -22.41 28.85 -20.96
N HIS A 254 -22.06 27.80 -21.70
CA HIS A 254 -22.58 27.57 -23.06
C HIS A 254 -23.42 26.29 -23.06
N PRO A 255 -24.76 26.41 -23.00
CA PRO A 255 -25.64 25.26 -23.12
C PRO A 255 -25.43 24.53 -24.44
N ILE A 256 -25.33 23.19 -24.41
CA ILE A 256 -25.16 22.33 -25.58
C ILE A 256 -26.49 22.20 -26.33
N ALA A 257 -27.59 22.13 -25.59
CA ALA A 257 -28.93 22.12 -26.17
C ALA A 257 -29.95 22.69 -25.18
N MET A 258 -31.04 23.20 -25.75
CA MET A 258 -32.25 23.58 -25.03
C MET A 258 -33.41 22.79 -25.60
N ALA A 259 -34.35 22.37 -24.77
CA ALA A 259 -35.57 21.75 -25.25
C ALA A 259 -36.81 22.30 -24.54
N VAL A 260 -37.95 22.27 -25.23
CA VAL A 260 -39.25 22.65 -24.66
C VAL A 260 -40.28 21.57 -24.92
N ARG A 261 -41.19 21.39 -23.95
CA ARG A 261 -42.36 20.54 -24.09
C ARG A 261 -43.61 21.24 -23.57
N PHE A 262 -44.70 21.11 -24.31
CA PHE A 262 -46.02 21.55 -23.87
C PHE A 262 -46.73 20.45 -23.10
N LEU A 263 -47.32 20.84 -21.98
CA LEU A 263 -48.14 19.96 -21.17
C LEU A 263 -49.15 20.77 -20.36
N PRO A 264 -50.31 20.19 -20.02
CA PRO A 264 -51.35 20.93 -19.29
C PRO A 264 -50.82 21.42 -17.96
N GLN A 265 -50.79 22.75 -17.76
CA GLN A 265 -50.35 23.40 -16.54
C GLN A 265 -51.28 24.53 -16.14
N THR A 266 -51.20 24.94 -14.87
CA THR A 266 -51.85 26.15 -14.39
C THR A 266 -50.85 27.30 -14.40
N PRO A 267 -50.82 28.14 -15.45
CA PRO A 267 -49.89 29.27 -15.52
C PRO A 267 -50.22 30.30 -14.43
N GLN A 268 -49.19 30.93 -13.88
CA GLN A 268 -49.39 32.00 -12.91
C GLN A 268 -49.91 33.26 -13.61
N ALA A 269 -50.78 34.01 -12.93
CA ALA A 269 -51.27 35.27 -13.45
C ALA A 269 -50.13 36.28 -13.62
N ASN A 270 -50.14 37.03 -14.72
CA ASN A 270 -49.18 38.09 -15.03
C ASN A 270 -47.70 37.64 -15.09
N ASN A 271 -47.46 36.43 -15.62
CA ASN A 271 -46.11 35.88 -15.75
C ASN A 271 -45.28 36.57 -16.87
N LEU A 272 -43.96 36.44 -16.80
CA LEU A 272 -43.00 37.06 -17.72
C LEU A 272 -43.17 36.58 -19.17
N TRP A 273 -43.45 35.28 -19.34
CA TRP A 273 -43.67 34.67 -20.65
C TRP A 273 -44.87 35.30 -21.37
N THR A 274 -46.02 35.39 -20.71
CA THR A 274 -47.24 36.03 -21.23
C THR A 274 -46.99 37.51 -21.52
N LYS A 275 -46.27 38.25 -20.66
CA LYS A 275 -45.90 39.65 -20.94
C LYS A 275 -45.06 39.77 -22.22
N CYS A 276 -44.07 38.91 -22.39
CA CYS A 276 -43.23 38.88 -23.59
C CYS A 276 -44.04 38.50 -24.84
N LEU A 277 -44.91 37.49 -24.74
CA LEU A 277 -45.81 37.10 -25.82
C LEU A 277 -46.72 38.25 -26.26
N ILE A 278 -47.36 38.93 -25.31
CA ILE A 278 -48.22 40.10 -25.61
C ILE A 278 -47.40 41.21 -26.26
N ALA A 279 -46.20 41.48 -25.76
CA ALA A 279 -45.34 42.53 -26.32
C ALA A 279 -44.95 42.27 -27.79
N HIS A 280 -44.70 41.01 -28.16
CA HIS A 280 -44.25 40.67 -29.52
C HIS A 280 -45.36 40.25 -30.49
N THR A 281 -46.42 39.63 -29.99
CA THR A 281 -47.46 39.02 -30.82
C THR A 281 -48.82 39.66 -30.64
N THR A 282 -48.98 40.57 -29.66
CA THR A 282 -50.25 41.13 -29.16
C THR A 282 -51.26 40.11 -28.62
N LEU A 283 -50.93 38.81 -28.67
CA LEU A 283 -51.77 37.72 -28.20
C LEU A 283 -51.39 37.33 -26.76
N PRO A 284 -52.37 37.18 -25.85
CA PRO A 284 -52.11 36.77 -24.47
C PRO A 284 -51.77 35.29 -24.32
N ARG A 285 -52.25 34.42 -25.22
CA ARG A 285 -51.95 32.98 -25.24
C ARG A 285 -51.98 32.41 -26.65
N ILE A 286 -51.05 31.49 -26.94
CA ILE A 286 -50.94 30.80 -28.24
C ILE A 286 -51.59 29.41 -28.20
N SER A 287 -51.61 28.76 -27.03
CA SER A 287 -52.19 27.41 -26.83
C SER A 287 -52.82 27.31 -25.45
N HIS A 288 -53.88 26.50 -25.32
CA HIS A 288 -54.59 26.26 -24.06
C HIS A 288 -54.92 24.78 -23.96
N SER A 289 -54.48 24.10 -22.90
CA SER A 289 -55.01 22.77 -22.63
C SER A 289 -56.33 22.86 -21.86
N LEU A 290 -57.37 22.20 -22.37
CA LEU A 290 -58.65 22.04 -21.63
C LEU A 290 -58.56 20.97 -20.53
N SER A 291 -57.42 20.29 -20.39
CA SER A 291 -57.21 19.21 -19.43
C SER A 291 -56.68 19.73 -18.10
N GLY A 292 -57.01 19.02 -17.01
CA GLY A 292 -56.43 19.29 -15.69
C GLY A 292 -54.91 19.14 -15.70
N ALA A 293 -54.23 19.88 -14.81
CA ALA A 293 -52.77 19.91 -14.74
C ALA A 293 -52.17 18.50 -14.68
N ALA A 294 -51.14 18.26 -15.49
CA ALA A 294 -50.48 16.96 -15.54
C ALA A 294 -49.85 16.63 -14.18
N SER A 295 -50.13 15.43 -13.66
CA SER A 295 -49.61 14.97 -12.36
C SER A 295 -48.16 14.48 -12.42
N VAL A 296 -47.66 14.13 -13.61
CA VAL A 296 -46.30 13.62 -13.82
C VAL A 296 -45.60 14.40 -14.92
N LEU A 297 -44.45 14.98 -14.59
CA LEU A 297 -43.62 15.71 -15.53
C LEU A 297 -42.67 14.75 -16.27
N PRO A 298 -42.64 14.75 -17.62
CA PRO A 298 -41.73 13.91 -18.40
C PRO A 298 -40.30 14.47 -18.34
N PHE A 299 -39.31 13.58 -18.31
CA PHE A 299 -37.89 13.97 -18.40
C PHE A 299 -37.45 14.14 -19.86
N PRO A 300 -36.44 14.98 -20.14
CA PRO A 300 -35.86 15.15 -21.47
C PRO A 300 -34.86 14.03 -21.79
N ASP A 301 -35.29 12.76 -21.71
CA ASP A 301 -34.44 11.58 -21.92
C ASP A 301 -33.74 11.62 -23.29
N ALA A 302 -34.42 12.14 -24.31
CA ALA A 302 -33.89 12.30 -25.67
C ALA A 302 -32.60 13.13 -25.75
N MET A 303 -32.39 14.08 -24.83
CA MET A 303 -31.21 14.95 -24.81
C MET A 303 -29.97 14.25 -24.25
N LEU A 304 -30.12 13.11 -23.56
CA LEU A 304 -29.00 12.36 -22.99
C LEU A 304 -28.00 11.89 -24.05
N ARG A 305 -28.46 11.68 -25.30
CA ARG A 305 -27.62 11.33 -26.45
C ARG A 305 -26.57 12.39 -26.81
N LEU A 306 -26.75 13.63 -26.35
CA LEU A 306 -25.85 14.75 -26.62
C LEU A 306 -24.73 14.86 -25.58
N LEU A 307 -24.84 14.11 -24.49
CA LEU A 307 -23.94 14.20 -23.36
C LEU A 307 -22.78 13.20 -23.50
N PRO A 308 -21.62 13.53 -22.91
CA PRO A 308 -20.47 12.65 -22.96
C PRO A 308 -20.75 11.34 -22.20
N CYS A 309 -20.65 10.22 -22.90
CA CYS A 309 -20.50 8.90 -22.29
C CYS A 309 -19.02 8.68 -21.94
N HIS A 310 -18.74 7.93 -20.89
CA HIS A 310 -17.35 7.63 -20.52
C HIS A 310 -16.88 6.32 -21.15
N ASP A 311 -15.96 6.44 -22.11
CA ASP A 311 -15.29 5.30 -22.76
C ASP A 311 -13.99 4.85 -22.08
N GLY A 312 -13.63 5.46 -20.94
CA GLY A 312 -12.38 5.14 -20.24
C GLY A 312 -12.37 3.79 -19.50
N TYR A 313 -11.15 3.31 -19.23
CA TYR A 313 -10.88 2.10 -18.46
C TYR A 313 -11.52 2.12 -17.06
N SER A 314 -12.08 0.97 -16.64
CA SER A 314 -12.69 0.83 -15.32
C SER A 314 -11.70 1.16 -14.19
N PRO A 315 -12.16 1.69 -13.04
CA PRO A 315 -11.32 1.97 -11.88
C PRO A 315 -10.47 0.79 -11.44
N ARG A 316 -11.00 -0.43 -11.61
CA ARG A 316 -10.28 -1.68 -11.33
C ARG A 316 -9.11 -1.87 -12.29
N ARG A 317 -9.28 -1.64 -13.60
CA ARG A 317 -8.18 -1.74 -14.58
C ARG A 317 -7.08 -0.73 -14.29
N ARG A 318 -7.42 0.53 -13.96
CA ARG A 318 -6.43 1.52 -13.53
C ARG A 318 -5.68 1.05 -12.27
N ALA A 319 -6.38 0.48 -11.28
CA ALA A 319 -5.75 -0.07 -10.09
C ALA A 319 -4.82 -1.25 -10.39
N VAL A 320 -5.23 -2.15 -11.28
CA VAL A 320 -4.41 -3.28 -11.70
C VAL A 320 -3.15 -2.77 -12.42
N LEU A 321 -3.26 -1.77 -13.29
CA LEU A 321 -2.08 -1.17 -13.95
C LEU A 321 -1.11 -0.56 -12.93
N TRP A 322 -1.61 0.20 -11.95
CA TRP A 322 -0.78 0.73 -10.86
C TRP A 322 -0.16 -0.39 -10.01
N ALA A 323 -0.90 -1.44 -9.69
CA ALA A 323 -0.39 -2.59 -8.94
C ALA A 323 0.71 -3.33 -9.72
N ILE A 324 0.53 -3.54 -11.03
CA ILE A 324 1.55 -4.10 -11.92
C ILE A 324 2.78 -3.20 -11.93
N GLY A 325 2.61 -1.88 -12.09
CA GLY A 325 3.72 -0.92 -12.05
C GLY A 325 4.50 -0.93 -10.73
N LEU A 326 3.80 -1.06 -9.59
CA LEU A 326 4.43 -1.17 -8.28
C LEU A 326 5.22 -2.49 -8.15
N LEU A 327 4.66 -3.60 -8.61
CA LEU A 327 5.32 -4.92 -8.57
C LEU A 327 6.54 -4.98 -9.50
N THR A 328 6.45 -4.43 -10.71
CA THR A 328 7.59 -4.40 -11.65
C THR A 328 8.69 -3.48 -11.13
N GLY A 329 8.34 -2.32 -10.57
CA GLY A 329 9.29 -1.42 -9.89
C GLY A 329 10.00 -2.10 -8.72
N PHE A 330 9.24 -2.80 -7.87
CA PHE A 330 9.80 -3.59 -6.77
C PHE A 330 10.76 -4.69 -7.27
N ALA A 331 10.36 -5.47 -8.28
CA ALA A 331 11.20 -6.55 -8.82
C ALA A 331 12.52 -6.01 -9.38
N CYS A 332 12.48 -4.88 -10.11
CA CYS A 332 13.67 -4.23 -10.64
C CYS A 332 14.61 -3.75 -9.52
N LEU A 333 14.08 -3.10 -8.49
CA LEU A 333 14.86 -2.65 -7.33
C LEU A 333 15.42 -3.82 -6.51
N ALA A 334 14.66 -4.89 -6.32
CA ALA A 334 15.11 -6.08 -5.59
C ALA A 334 16.23 -6.82 -6.36
N LEU A 335 16.10 -6.97 -7.68
CA LEU A 335 17.12 -7.59 -8.54
C LEU A 335 18.41 -6.75 -8.57
N THR A 336 18.29 -5.43 -8.71
CA THR A 336 19.46 -4.54 -8.69
C THR A 336 20.17 -4.54 -7.33
N ALA A 337 19.41 -4.52 -6.23
CA ALA A 337 19.97 -4.64 -4.88
C ALA A 337 20.67 -6.01 -4.67
N SER A 338 20.03 -7.11 -5.10
CA SER A 338 20.63 -8.45 -5.03
C SER A 338 21.91 -8.55 -5.87
N ALA A 339 21.88 -8.07 -7.12
CA ALA A 339 23.04 -8.02 -7.98
C ALA A 339 24.19 -7.20 -7.36
N TRP A 340 23.88 -6.04 -6.79
CA TRP A 340 24.89 -5.20 -6.14
C TRP A 340 25.51 -5.89 -4.92
N ASN A 341 24.71 -6.53 -4.08
CA ASN A 341 25.20 -7.28 -2.92
C ASN A 341 26.04 -8.50 -3.32
N ASN A 342 25.63 -9.25 -4.33
CA ASN A 342 26.40 -10.38 -4.87
C ASN A 342 27.73 -9.92 -5.46
N GLN A 343 27.74 -8.83 -6.24
CA GLN A 343 28.98 -8.25 -6.75
C GLN A 343 29.89 -7.76 -5.61
N ARG A 344 29.32 -7.17 -4.55
CA ARG A 344 30.09 -6.73 -3.38
C ARG A 344 30.73 -7.93 -2.67
N LEU A 345 29.99 -9.01 -2.43
CA LEU A 345 30.49 -10.25 -1.83
C LEU A 345 31.65 -10.83 -2.67
N LEU A 346 31.47 -10.91 -3.99
CA LEU A 346 32.49 -11.42 -4.90
C LEU A 346 33.76 -10.56 -4.89
N ARG A 347 33.62 -9.23 -4.95
CA ARG A 347 34.76 -8.30 -4.88
C ARG A 347 35.52 -8.44 -3.55
N GLN A 348 34.80 -8.60 -2.43
CA GLN A 348 35.40 -8.76 -1.12
C GLN A 348 36.18 -10.07 -1.01
N ILE A 349 35.59 -11.20 -1.39
CA ILE A 349 36.27 -12.51 -1.36
C ILE A 349 37.48 -12.50 -2.31
N ARG A 350 37.35 -11.94 -3.51
CA ARG A 350 38.46 -11.80 -4.47
C ARG A 350 39.60 -10.97 -3.88
N SER A 351 39.29 -9.84 -3.25
CA SER A 351 40.28 -8.97 -2.61
C SER A 351 40.99 -9.70 -1.47
N ASP A 352 40.26 -10.41 -0.61
CA ASP A 352 40.82 -11.18 0.51
C ASP A 352 41.73 -12.31 0.01
N LEU A 353 41.34 -12.97 -1.09
CA LEU A 353 42.12 -14.03 -1.73
C LEU A 353 43.40 -13.48 -2.37
N GLN A 354 43.31 -12.35 -3.09
CA GLN A 354 44.48 -11.66 -3.64
C GLN A 354 45.43 -11.19 -2.55
N HIS A 355 44.90 -10.66 -1.44
CA HIS A 355 45.69 -10.23 -0.30
C HIS A 355 46.47 -11.40 0.33
N TYR A 356 45.83 -12.56 0.50
CA TYR A 356 46.49 -13.76 1.00
C TYR A 356 47.64 -14.23 0.10
N HIS A 357 47.45 -14.23 -1.22
CA HIS A 357 48.50 -14.63 -2.16
C HIS A 357 49.63 -13.60 -2.27
N ALA A 358 49.35 -12.30 -2.07
CA ALA A 358 50.35 -11.24 -2.16
C ALA A 358 51.30 -11.19 -0.95
N ILE A 359 50.90 -11.70 0.21
CA ILE A 359 51.74 -11.68 1.43
C ILE A 359 52.85 -12.74 1.34
N SER A 360 54.10 -12.28 1.48
CA SER A 360 55.29 -13.12 1.54
C SER A 360 55.24 -14.13 2.70
N MET A 361 55.93 -15.26 2.55
CA MET A 361 56.04 -16.29 3.59
C MET A 361 56.89 -15.84 4.78
N GLU A 362 57.62 -14.74 4.67
CA GLU A 362 58.49 -14.19 5.72
C GLU A 362 57.67 -13.46 6.81
N ASP A 363 56.56 -12.83 6.45
CA ASP A 363 55.64 -12.12 7.35
C ASP A 363 54.56 -13.05 7.92
N GLY A 364 54.98 -14.04 8.70
CA GLY A 364 54.12 -15.10 9.22
C GLY A 364 52.86 -14.63 9.95
N GLY A 365 52.95 -13.54 10.72
CA GLY A 365 51.80 -12.99 11.47
C GLY A 365 50.70 -12.45 10.55
N ALA A 366 51.06 -11.68 9.52
CA ALA A 366 50.11 -11.11 8.56
C ALA A 366 49.46 -12.20 7.71
N LYS A 367 50.23 -13.21 7.31
CA LYS A 367 49.73 -14.35 6.51
C LYS A 367 48.72 -15.20 7.28
N VAL A 368 48.96 -15.43 8.58
CA VAL A 368 48.02 -16.12 9.47
C VAL A 368 46.72 -15.31 9.64
N GLN A 369 46.80 -13.99 9.74
CA GLN A 369 45.61 -13.13 9.81
C GLN A 369 44.78 -13.18 8.53
N ALA A 370 45.42 -13.09 7.36
CA ALA A 370 44.75 -13.23 6.06
C ALA A 370 44.10 -14.62 5.89
N TYR A 371 44.78 -15.68 6.33
CA TYR A 371 44.21 -17.04 6.36
C TYR A 371 42.97 -17.14 7.26
N HIS A 372 43.00 -16.55 8.46
CA HIS A 372 41.84 -16.52 9.34
C HIS A 372 40.66 -15.75 8.71
N GLN A 373 40.92 -14.71 7.94
CA GLN A 373 39.88 -13.99 7.20
C GLN A 373 39.24 -14.86 6.11
N LEU A 374 40.03 -15.62 5.35
CA LEU A 374 39.51 -16.60 4.39
C LEU A 374 38.68 -17.70 5.07
N LYS A 375 39.13 -18.20 6.23
CA LYS A 375 38.38 -19.20 7.01
C LYS A 375 37.03 -18.66 7.51
N ARG A 376 36.96 -17.38 7.89
CA ARG A 376 35.69 -16.71 8.22
C ARG A 376 34.77 -16.63 7.01
N ASN A 377 35.32 -16.31 5.82
CA ASN A 377 34.54 -16.25 4.59
C ASN A 377 33.95 -17.63 4.23
N VAL A 378 34.71 -18.71 4.37
CA VAL A 378 34.21 -20.09 4.19
C VAL A 378 33.12 -20.43 5.18
N ALA A 379 33.32 -20.15 6.47
CA ALA A 379 32.30 -20.42 7.49
C ALA A 379 30.99 -19.65 7.23
N LEU A 380 31.08 -18.45 6.66
CA LEU A 380 29.92 -17.66 6.26
C LEU A 380 29.20 -18.25 5.04
N LEU A 381 29.93 -18.74 4.03
CA LEU A 381 29.35 -19.44 2.88
C LEU A 381 28.69 -20.76 3.29
N GLU A 382 29.34 -21.54 4.16
CA GLU A 382 28.79 -22.78 4.71
C GLU A 382 27.50 -22.51 5.51
N LYS A 383 27.49 -21.42 6.27
CA LYS A 383 26.27 -20.97 6.96
C LYS A 383 25.13 -20.65 5.98
N TYR A 384 25.40 -19.92 4.90
CA TYR A 384 24.36 -19.65 3.89
C TYR A 384 23.91 -20.91 3.16
N HIS A 385 24.79 -21.87 2.96
CA HIS A 385 24.41 -23.16 2.38
C HIS A 385 23.50 -23.96 3.32
N ARG A 386 23.75 -23.92 4.63
CA ARG A 386 22.98 -24.65 5.64
C ARG A 386 21.65 -23.98 6.01
N ASP A 387 21.66 -22.67 6.23
CA ASP A 387 20.51 -21.88 6.69
C ASP A 387 19.63 -21.40 5.51
N GLY A 388 20.11 -21.53 4.27
CA GLY A 388 19.50 -20.99 3.06
C GLY A 388 20.04 -19.61 2.68
N GLU A 389 19.94 -19.28 1.39
CA GLU A 389 20.44 -18.00 0.88
C GLU A 389 19.66 -16.83 1.51
N PRO A 390 20.35 -15.79 2.03
CA PRO A 390 19.66 -14.64 2.56
C PRO A 390 18.97 -13.90 1.40
N VAL A 391 17.76 -13.39 1.64
CA VAL A 391 16.92 -12.71 0.63
C VAL A 391 17.69 -11.62 -0.15
N ARG A 392 18.61 -10.91 0.51
CA ARG A 392 19.48 -9.88 -0.07
C ARG A 392 20.50 -10.37 -1.12
N LEU A 393 20.79 -11.67 -1.15
CA LEU A 393 21.69 -12.32 -2.11
C LEU A 393 20.95 -13.28 -3.06
N GLY A 394 19.69 -13.60 -2.76
CA GLY A 394 18.90 -14.55 -3.54
C GLY A 394 18.35 -13.98 -4.85
N LEU A 395 17.16 -14.45 -5.25
CA LEU A 395 16.54 -14.21 -6.57
C LEU A 395 17.28 -14.89 -7.72
N GLY A 396 17.97 -16.02 -7.44
CA GLY A 396 18.72 -16.78 -8.45
C GLY A 396 20.03 -16.13 -8.90
N LEU A 397 20.47 -15.06 -8.23
CA LEU A 397 21.73 -14.35 -8.51
C LEU A 397 22.86 -14.75 -7.55
N TYR A 398 22.60 -15.66 -6.61
CA TYR A 398 23.59 -16.08 -5.62
C TYR A 398 24.68 -16.94 -6.26
N LEU A 399 25.93 -16.49 -6.11
CA LEU A 399 27.10 -17.18 -6.67
C LEU A 399 27.94 -17.90 -5.60
N GLY A 400 27.51 -17.90 -4.34
CA GLY A 400 28.32 -18.41 -3.23
C GLY A 400 28.60 -19.91 -3.31
N ASP A 401 27.68 -20.70 -3.88
CA ASP A 401 27.87 -22.15 -4.06
C ASP A 401 29.05 -22.46 -5.01
N HIS A 402 29.24 -21.64 -6.05
CA HIS A 402 30.36 -21.80 -6.98
C HIS A 402 31.70 -21.32 -6.38
N LEU A 403 31.64 -20.41 -5.39
CA LEU A 403 32.83 -19.87 -4.72
C LEU A 403 33.36 -20.79 -3.62
N TYR A 404 32.54 -21.69 -3.09
CA TYR A 404 32.92 -22.56 -1.99
C TYR A 404 34.06 -23.52 -2.35
N ALA A 405 33.94 -24.25 -3.47
CA ALA A 405 34.93 -25.26 -3.86
C ALA A 405 36.32 -24.66 -4.14
N PRO A 406 36.49 -23.57 -4.92
CA PRO A 406 37.78 -22.93 -5.10
C PRO A 406 38.40 -22.41 -3.80
N LEU A 407 37.58 -21.89 -2.88
CA LEU A 407 38.05 -21.35 -1.61
C LEU A 407 38.50 -22.45 -0.65
N MET A 408 37.79 -23.58 -0.64
CA MET A 408 38.19 -24.78 0.10
C MET A 408 39.50 -25.38 -0.42
N ASP A 409 39.70 -25.37 -1.73
CA ASP A 409 40.94 -25.84 -2.34
C ASP A 409 42.15 -25.02 -1.85
N VAL A 410 42.02 -23.68 -1.82
CA VAL A 410 43.06 -22.79 -1.29
C VAL A 410 43.32 -23.02 0.20
N ILE A 411 42.28 -23.26 1.00
CA ILE A 411 42.44 -23.55 2.44
C ILE A 411 43.14 -24.89 2.68
N ASN A 412 42.81 -25.91 1.89
CA ASN A 412 43.40 -27.26 2.03
C ASN A 412 44.87 -27.28 1.63
N HIS A 413 45.25 -26.48 0.63
CA HIS A 413 46.64 -26.38 0.15
C HIS A 413 47.41 -25.20 0.77
N ALA A 414 46.85 -24.54 1.78
CA ALA A 414 47.50 -23.43 2.46
C ALA A 414 48.72 -23.92 3.26
N VAL A 415 49.92 -23.68 2.72
CA VAL A 415 51.16 -23.83 3.48
C VAL A 415 51.28 -22.63 4.40
N LEU A 416 50.74 -22.76 5.60
CA LEU A 416 51.15 -21.90 6.71
C LEU A 416 52.52 -22.40 7.15
N LEU A 417 53.48 -21.48 7.25
CA LEU A 417 54.66 -21.64 8.07
C LEU A 417 54.18 -22.32 9.36
N PRO A 418 54.86 -23.34 9.89
CA PRO A 418 54.54 -23.85 11.20
C PRO A 418 54.74 -22.68 12.18
N ALA A 419 53.67 -21.92 12.44
CA ALA A 419 53.58 -21.01 13.55
C ALA A 419 53.96 -21.90 14.72
N LEU A 420 55.16 -21.66 15.27
CA LEU A 420 55.78 -22.38 16.39
C LEU A 420 54.68 -23.12 17.09
N SER A 421 54.49 -24.38 16.68
CA SER A 421 53.35 -25.13 17.12
C SER A 421 53.57 -25.15 18.61
N LYS A 422 52.74 -24.41 19.36
CA LYS A 422 52.51 -24.71 20.75
C LYS A 422 51.87 -26.09 20.68
N LYS A 423 52.73 -27.07 20.45
CA LYS A 423 52.58 -28.44 20.85
C LYS A 423 52.18 -28.27 22.29
N ASP A 424 50.90 -28.44 22.56
CA ASP A 424 50.38 -28.40 23.91
C ASP A 424 51.35 -29.21 24.73
N LYS A 425 52.09 -28.49 25.60
CA LYS A 425 53.01 -29.12 26.52
C LYS A 425 52.05 -29.83 27.45
N VAL A 426 51.79 -31.12 27.19
CA VAL A 426 50.97 -31.98 28.03
C VAL A 426 51.57 -31.82 29.43
N LEU A 427 50.91 -31.01 30.27
CA LEU A 427 51.30 -30.86 31.65
C LEU A 427 51.18 -32.26 32.27
N PRO A 428 52.21 -32.74 33.00
CA PRO A 428 52.13 -34.05 33.63
C PRO A 428 50.88 -34.09 34.50
N GLN A 429 50.02 -35.08 34.27
CA GLN A 429 48.80 -35.25 35.04
C GLN A 429 49.18 -35.65 36.47
N MET A 430 49.03 -34.73 37.41
CA MET A 430 49.34 -34.95 38.82
C MET A 430 48.13 -35.56 39.53
N LEU A 431 48.28 -36.79 40.01
CA LEU A 431 47.29 -37.45 40.85
C LEU A 431 47.65 -37.21 42.33
N SER A 432 46.76 -36.55 43.07
CA SER A 432 46.96 -36.29 44.51
C SER A 432 46.19 -37.32 45.35
N LEU A 433 46.90 -38.03 46.24
CA LEU A 433 46.31 -38.97 47.17
C LEU A 433 46.33 -38.40 48.59
N ASN A 434 45.20 -38.46 49.29
CA ASN A 434 45.11 -37.96 50.66
C ASN A 434 45.82 -38.92 51.63
N SER A 435 46.88 -38.44 52.29
CA SER A 435 47.69 -39.21 53.24
C SER A 435 46.89 -39.73 54.44
N MET A 436 45.87 -39.01 54.92
CA MET A 436 45.03 -39.43 56.05
C MET A 436 44.20 -40.69 55.74
N SER A 437 43.87 -40.90 54.47
CA SER A 437 43.16 -42.10 53.99
C SER A 437 44.09 -43.31 53.85
N LEU A 438 45.40 -43.07 53.72
CA LEU A 438 46.40 -44.12 53.46
C LEU A 438 47.15 -44.55 54.72
N PHE A 439 47.46 -43.62 55.63
CA PHE A 439 48.36 -43.84 56.78
C PHE A 439 47.78 -43.28 58.09
N ASP A 440 48.15 -43.90 59.21
CA ASP A 440 47.92 -43.32 60.54
C ASP A 440 49.00 -42.29 60.89
N VAL A 441 48.72 -41.45 61.90
CA VAL A 441 49.63 -40.40 62.36
C VAL A 441 50.97 -41.03 62.77
N GLY A 442 52.08 -40.49 62.24
CA GLY A 442 53.44 -40.99 62.49
C GLY A 442 53.78 -42.37 61.89
N GLN A 443 52.87 -43.01 61.15
CA GLN A 443 53.07 -44.34 60.57
C GLN A 443 53.26 -44.27 59.04
N SER A 444 54.03 -45.22 58.49
CA SER A 444 54.20 -45.45 57.05
C SER A 444 53.57 -46.76 56.57
N ARG A 445 52.88 -47.49 57.44
CA ARG A 445 52.13 -48.70 57.07
C ARG A 445 50.76 -48.34 56.52
N LEU A 446 50.40 -48.89 55.36
CA LEU A 446 49.09 -48.71 54.74
C LEU A 446 47.97 -49.29 55.61
N LYS A 447 46.86 -48.55 55.77
CA LYS A 447 45.67 -49.04 56.49
C LYS A 447 44.96 -50.15 55.71
N ALA A 448 44.28 -51.06 56.39
CA ALA A 448 43.52 -52.13 55.71
C ALA A 448 42.44 -51.60 54.74
N GLY A 449 41.87 -50.41 55.00
CA GLY A 449 40.87 -49.76 54.12
C GLY A 449 41.45 -48.92 52.98
N SER A 450 42.78 -48.73 52.88
CA SER A 450 43.40 -47.84 51.90
C SER A 450 43.45 -48.43 50.48
N ALA A 451 43.30 -49.75 50.36
CA ALA A 451 43.34 -50.47 49.08
C ALA A 451 42.35 -49.91 48.06
N LYS A 452 41.14 -49.51 48.48
CA LYS A 452 40.13 -48.94 47.56
C LYS A 452 40.59 -47.63 46.91
N VAL A 453 41.29 -46.77 47.67
CA VAL A 453 41.83 -45.50 47.16
C VAL A 453 42.97 -45.76 46.18
N LEU A 454 43.83 -46.73 46.49
CA LEU A 454 44.97 -47.11 45.65
C LEU A 454 44.55 -47.86 44.37
N VAL A 455 43.47 -48.64 44.39
CA VAL A 455 42.91 -49.28 43.18
C VAL A 455 42.40 -48.24 42.19
N ASN A 456 41.69 -47.20 42.64
CA ASN A 456 41.24 -46.12 41.76
C ASN A 456 42.43 -45.40 41.11
N ALA A 457 43.46 -45.09 41.91
CA ALA A 457 44.70 -44.52 41.42
C ALA A 457 45.41 -45.42 40.39
N LEU A 458 45.41 -46.74 40.62
CA LEU A 458 45.99 -47.71 39.72
C LEU A 458 45.25 -47.79 38.38
N MET A 459 43.92 -47.66 38.37
CA MET A 459 43.15 -47.60 37.11
C MET A 459 43.53 -46.40 36.26
N ASP A 460 43.68 -45.22 36.88
CA ASP A 460 44.10 -43.99 36.19
C ASP A 460 45.53 -44.11 35.61
N ILE A 461 46.42 -44.82 36.33
CA ILE A 461 47.79 -45.09 35.86
C ILE A 461 47.78 -46.12 34.71
N LYS A 462 47.04 -47.22 34.81
CA LYS A 462 46.95 -48.26 33.76
C LYS A 462 46.34 -47.74 32.46
N ALA A 463 45.54 -46.68 32.50
CA ALA A 463 45.01 -46.03 31.31
C ALA A 463 46.11 -45.37 30.42
N LYS A 464 47.36 -45.29 30.89
CA LYS A 464 48.49 -44.63 30.19
C LYS A 464 49.78 -45.47 30.25
N PRO A 465 49.92 -46.51 29.40
CA PRO A 465 51.12 -47.33 29.37
C PRO A 465 52.35 -46.53 28.89
N GLY A 466 53.53 -46.79 29.50
CA GLY A 466 54.82 -46.24 29.07
C GLY A 466 55.31 -44.95 29.77
N TRP A 467 54.66 -44.52 30.86
CA TRP A 467 55.02 -43.29 31.59
C TRP A 467 55.94 -43.58 32.79
N LEU A 468 56.83 -42.64 33.12
CA LEU A 468 57.60 -42.63 34.37
C LEU A 468 56.71 -42.12 35.51
N ILE A 469 56.49 -42.94 36.53
CA ILE A 469 55.63 -42.65 37.69
C ILE A 469 56.52 -42.12 38.83
N VAL A 470 56.33 -40.83 39.17
CA VAL A 470 57.00 -40.18 40.30
C VAL A 470 56.04 -40.18 41.49
N ILE A 471 56.39 -40.88 42.57
CA ILE A 471 55.63 -40.90 43.82
C ILE A 471 56.34 -40.00 44.83
N THR A 472 55.76 -38.85 45.15
CA THR A 472 56.29 -37.91 46.13
C THR A 472 55.47 -37.95 47.42
N GLY A 473 56.09 -38.28 48.54
CA GLY A 473 55.46 -38.26 49.86
C GLY A 473 55.66 -36.93 50.58
N TYR A 474 54.59 -36.45 51.21
CA TYR A 474 54.56 -35.22 52.01
C TYR A 474 54.07 -35.49 53.44
N THR A 475 54.45 -34.62 54.37
CA THR A 475 53.96 -34.58 55.76
C THR A 475 53.40 -33.20 56.08
N ASP A 476 52.73 -33.06 57.23
CA ASP A 476 52.46 -31.76 57.81
C ASP A 476 53.76 -31.13 58.36
N SER A 477 53.66 -29.87 58.80
CA SER A 477 54.76 -29.09 59.35
C SER A 477 55.05 -29.40 60.83
N THR A 478 54.38 -30.39 61.44
CA THR A 478 54.57 -30.69 62.86
C THR A 478 55.77 -31.61 63.07
N GLY A 479 56.61 -31.29 64.04
CA GLY A 479 57.79 -32.10 64.40
C GLY A 479 59.08 -31.73 63.68
N ASP A 480 60.03 -32.67 63.72
CA ASP A 480 61.40 -32.52 63.22
C ASP A 480 61.47 -32.70 61.69
N THR A 481 62.19 -31.82 61.01
CA THR A 481 62.32 -31.80 59.55
C THR A 481 62.98 -33.06 59.00
N GLU A 482 63.99 -33.61 59.68
CA GLU A 482 64.65 -34.85 59.24
C GLU A 482 63.73 -36.05 59.39
N LYS A 483 62.98 -36.13 60.50
CA LYS A 483 61.99 -37.19 60.72
C LYS A 483 60.84 -37.12 59.72
N ASN A 484 60.39 -35.91 59.40
CA ASN A 484 59.33 -35.70 58.42
C ASN A 484 59.77 -36.09 57.01
N ARG A 485 61.02 -35.79 56.63
CA ARG A 485 61.59 -36.25 55.36
C ARG A 485 61.69 -37.77 55.29
N ALA A 486 62.17 -38.42 56.35
CA ALA A 486 62.27 -39.88 56.42
C ALA A 486 60.87 -40.55 56.38
N LEU A 487 59.90 -40.01 57.13
CA LEU A 487 58.53 -40.51 57.16
C LEU A 487 57.84 -40.35 55.81
N SER A 488 58.03 -39.23 55.13
CA SER A 488 57.42 -38.98 53.83
C SER A 488 58.02 -39.87 52.74
N LEU A 489 59.32 -40.13 52.78
CA LEU A 489 59.98 -41.12 51.91
C LEU A 489 59.42 -42.52 52.15
N ALA A 490 59.39 -42.98 53.41
CA ALA A 490 58.89 -44.31 53.76
C ALA A 490 57.42 -44.53 53.35
N ARG A 491 56.59 -43.47 53.45
CA ARG A 491 55.20 -43.52 52.96
C ARG A 491 55.12 -43.66 51.44
N ALA A 492 55.97 -42.94 50.71
CA ALA A 492 56.00 -43.02 49.26
C ALA A 492 56.51 -44.40 48.77
N GLU A 493 57.46 -45.00 49.50
CA GLU A 493 57.91 -46.39 49.27
C GLU A 493 56.80 -47.41 49.54
N ALA A 494 56.04 -47.25 50.63
CA ALA A 494 54.92 -48.13 50.93
C ALA A 494 53.84 -48.12 49.82
N VAL A 495 53.58 -46.96 49.21
CA VAL A 495 52.68 -46.85 48.05
C VAL A 495 53.27 -47.54 46.82
N ARG A 496 54.56 -47.33 46.52
CA ARG A 496 55.27 -48.01 45.43
C ARG A 496 55.18 -49.52 45.59
N ASP A 497 55.50 -50.05 46.77
CA ASP A 497 55.58 -51.48 47.03
C ASP A 497 54.20 -52.13 46.92
N TRP A 498 53.15 -51.44 47.36
CA TRP A 498 51.77 -51.89 47.14
C TRP A 498 51.39 -51.92 45.65
N LEU A 499 51.79 -50.90 44.87
CA LEU A 499 51.54 -50.86 43.42
C LEU A 499 52.29 -51.98 42.68
N LEU A 500 53.52 -52.29 43.10
CA LEU A 500 54.31 -53.40 42.54
C LEU A 500 53.67 -54.76 42.84
N GLN A 501 53.11 -54.96 44.03
CA GLN A 501 52.44 -56.21 44.40
C GLN A 501 51.09 -56.39 43.69
N THR A 502 50.41 -55.30 43.34
CA THR A 502 49.02 -55.30 42.85
C THR A 502 48.92 -55.06 41.34
N SER A 503 50.04 -54.75 40.66
CA SER A 503 50.04 -54.43 39.22
C SER A 503 51.26 -54.96 38.48
N ASP A 504 51.11 -55.19 37.18
CA ASP A 504 52.17 -55.69 36.29
C ASP A 504 53.15 -54.58 35.83
N ILE A 505 53.28 -53.48 36.59
CA ILE A 505 54.15 -52.35 36.23
C ILE A 505 55.59 -52.64 36.67
N PRO A 506 56.59 -52.62 35.77
CA PRO A 506 57.98 -52.87 36.14
C PRO A 506 58.52 -51.84 37.15
N LEU A 507 59.40 -52.28 38.05
CA LEU A 507 60.08 -51.41 39.02
C LEU A 507 60.79 -50.22 38.36
N ALA A 508 61.33 -50.40 37.15
CA ALA A 508 62.02 -49.36 36.38
C ALA A 508 61.13 -48.15 36.02
N CYS A 509 59.80 -48.27 36.11
CA CYS A 509 58.87 -47.18 35.84
C CYS A 509 58.59 -46.31 37.08
N PHE A 510 59.09 -46.66 38.27
CA PHE A 510 58.83 -45.91 39.50
C PHE A 510 60.05 -45.14 39.98
N THR A 511 59.81 -43.90 40.41
CA THR A 511 60.77 -43.13 41.22
C THR A 511 60.06 -42.57 42.44
N VAL A 512 60.73 -42.61 43.59
CA VAL A 512 60.15 -42.27 44.89
C VAL A 512 60.92 -41.11 45.50
N GLN A 513 60.22 -40.12 46.03
CA GLN A 513 60.80 -38.94 46.65
C GLN A 513 60.10 -38.62 47.97
N GLY A 514 60.87 -38.25 49.00
CA GLY A 514 60.36 -37.75 50.27
C GLY A 514 60.68 -36.28 50.44
N GLU A 515 59.67 -35.41 50.39
CA GLU A 515 59.81 -33.95 50.48
C GLU A 515 59.46 -33.38 51.88
N GLY A 516 59.03 -34.22 52.84
CA GLY A 516 58.58 -33.75 54.16
C GLY A 516 57.50 -32.67 54.04
N ALA A 517 57.69 -31.55 54.75
CA ALA A 517 56.75 -30.42 54.80
C ALA A 517 57.12 -29.26 53.84
N THR A 518 58.01 -29.46 52.87
CA THR A 518 58.59 -28.37 52.04
C THR A 518 57.58 -27.73 51.08
N ARG A 519 56.43 -28.36 50.82
CA ARG A 519 55.39 -27.88 49.91
C ARG A 519 53.98 -28.02 50.51
N PRO A 520 53.58 -27.15 51.45
CA PRO A 520 52.26 -27.21 52.06
C PRO A 520 51.17 -26.84 51.04
N VAL A 521 50.09 -27.61 51.01
CA VAL A 521 48.89 -27.37 50.17
C VAL A 521 47.71 -26.76 50.94
N ALA A 522 47.85 -26.63 52.26
CA ALA A 522 46.95 -25.93 53.17
C ALA A 522 47.80 -25.35 54.33
N THR A 523 47.46 -24.14 54.77
CA THR A 523 48.10 -23.40 55.87
C THR A 523 47.47 -23.69 57.21
#